data_AF-A0A4R5QK35-F1
#
_entry.id   AF-A0A4R5QK35-F1
#
_cell.length_a   1.000
_cell.length_b   1.000
_cell.length_c   1.000
_cell.angle_alpha   90.00
_cell.angle_beta   90.00
_cell.angle_gamma   90.00
#
_symmetry.space_group_name_H-M   'P 1'
#
loop_
_entity.id
_entity.type
_entity.pdbx_description
1 polymer ?
#
loop_
_entity_poly.entity_id
_entity_poly.type
_entity_poly.pdbx_seq_one_letter_code
_entity_poly.pdbx_strand_id
1 'polypeptide(L)'
;MGRHFAEIAFTPTVRAEQQQLGSHLHYAQVAERGADDSALTAREAGFIQARDSVYMATVSETGWPYMQHRGGPPGFMRVLDPRMVGFADLIGNRQHISVGNLARDDRVSLFFMDYGNRRRLKLLGHARVVRDNPALLARLTPPGTERLAESAVLIEVAGYDWNCPQHITPRFTAEEWTAMQA
;
A
#
# COMPACT_ATOMS: atom_id res chain seq x y z
N MET A 1 9.99 -12.90 1.27
CA MET A 1 9.51 -12.05 0.18
C MET A 1 8.56 -12.83 -0.69
N GLY A 2 7.53 -12.16 -1.20
CA GLY A 2 6.54 -12.74 -2.10
C GLY A 2 7.07 -12.93 -3.52
N ARG A 3 6.52 -13.90 -4.25
CA ARG A 3 6.96 -14.27 -5.60
C ARG A 3 6.65 -13.20 -6.62
N HIS A 4 5.41 -12.73 -6.67
CA HIS A 4 4.96 -11.72 -7.62
C HIS A 4 5.58 -10.35 -7.36
N PHE A 5 5.77 -9.98 -6.09
CA PHE A 5 6.54 -8.79 -5.76
C PHE A 5 7.97 -8.87 -6.34
N ALA A 6 8.62 -10.03 -6.22
CA ALA A 6 9.96 -10.25 -6.77
C ALA A 6 9.97 -10.22 -8.31
N GLU A 7 8.96 -10.79 -8.97
CA GLU A 7 8.81 -10.73 -10.43
C GLU A 7 8.75 -9.28 -10.94
N ILE A 8 8.03 -8.41 -10.23
CA ILE A 8 7.90 -7.00 -10.59
C ILE A 8 9.17 -6.22 -10.22
N ALA A 9 9.70 -6.42 -9.00
CA ALA A 9 10.75 -5.57 -8.44
C ALA A 9 12.17 -5.99 -8.84
N PHE A 10 12.43 -7.28 -9.09
CA PHE A 10 13.76 -7.76 -9.46
C PHE A 10 13.94 -7.75 -10.98
N THR A 11 13.95 -6.52 -11.52
CA THR A 11 14.25 -6.26 -12.94
C THR A 11 15.65 -6.77 -13.32
N PRO A 12 15.96 -6.89 -14.62
CA PRO A 12 17.30 -7.30 -15.06
C PRO A 12 18.42 -6.45 -14.44
N THR A 13 18.24 -5.13 -14.35
CA THR A 13 19.20 -4.22 -13.72
C THR A 13 19.33 -4.48 -12.23
N VAL A 14 18.22 -4.69 -11.51
CA VAL A 14 18.27 -5.03 -10.07
C VAL A 14 18.99 -6.36 -9.83
N ARG A 15 18.77 -7.36 -10.68
CA ARG A 15 19.47 -8.66 -10.59
C ARG A 15 20.97 -8.52 -10.88
N ALA A 16 21.35 -7.67 -11.84
CA ALA A 16 22.75 -7.36 -12.09
C ALA A 16 23.43 -6.73 -10.86
N GLU A 17 22.77 -5.78 -10.19
CA GLU A 17 23.25 -5.21 -8.92
C GLU A 17 23.35 -6.27 -7.81
N GLN A 18 22.34 -7.13 -7.68
CA GLN A 18 22.37 -8.25 -6.73
C GLN A 18 23.55 -9.20 -7.00
N GLN A 19 23.92 -9.41 -8.26
CA GLN A 19 25.07 -10.22 -8.64
C GLN A 19 26.38 -9.54 -8.26
N GLN A 20 26.54 -8.25 -8.58
CA GLN A 20 27.72 -7.46 -8.24
C GLN A 20 27.95 -7.41 -6.72
N LEU A 21 26.87 -7.28 -5.94
CA LEU A 21 26.92 -7.19 -4.48
C LEU A 21 26.83 -8.56 -3.78
N GLY A 22 26.86 -9.68 -4.53
CA GLY A 22 26.94 -11.03 -3.98
C GLY A 22 25.65 -11.56 -3.32
N SER A 23 24.50 -10.92 -3.54
CA SER A 23 23.21 -11.33 -2.94
C SER A 23 22.29 -12.12 -3.88
N HIS A 24 22.66 -12.28 -5.16
CA HIS A 24 21.82 -12.90 -6.19
C HIS A 24 21.37 -14.34 -5.85
N LEU A 25 22.25 -15.21 -5.33
CA LEU A 25 21.87 -16.59 -4.99
C LEU A 25 20.84 -16.63 -3.87
N HIS A 26 21.01 -15.80 -2.84
CA HIS A 26 20.06 -15.69 -1.75
C HIS A 26 18.69 -15.24 -2.25
N TYR A 27 18.66 -14.15 -3.03
CA TYR A 27 17.41 -13.58 -3.51
C TYR A 27 16.73 -14.38 -4.62
N ALA A 28 17.48 -15.15 -5.41
CA ALA A 28 16.91 -16.15 -6.33
C ALA A 28 16.15 -17.23 -5.55
N GLN A 29 16.78 -17.83 -4.52
CA GLN A 29 16.13 -18.84 -3.69
C GLN A 29 14.91 -18.28 -2.94
N VAL A 30 15.00 -17.04 -2.43
CA VAL A 30 13.89 -16.38 -1.75
C VAL A 30 12.72 -16.14 -2.70
N ALA A 31 12.97 -15.72 -3.95
CA ALA A 31 11.92 -15.51 -4.94
C ALA A 31 11.26 -16.83 -5.36
N GLU A 32 12.05 -17.88 -5.63
CA GLU A 32 11.54 -19.20 -6.01
C GLU A 32 10.69 -19.86 -4.93
N ARG A 33 11.09 -19.72 -3.65
CA ARG A 33 10.36 -20.26 -2.50
C ARG A 33 9.29 -19.31 -1.97
N GLY A 34 9.13 -18.14 -2.59
CA GLY A 34 8.14 -17.15 -2.21
C GLY A 34 6.73 -17.71 -2.26
N ALA A 35 5.93 -17.40 -1.23
CA ALA A 35 4.50 -17.64 -1.27
C ALA A 35 3.85 -16.86 -2.41
N ASP A 36 2.66 -17.31 -2.85
CA ASP A 36 1.80 -16.49 -3.71
C ASP A 36 1.31 -15.29 -2.90
N ASP A 37 1.88 -14.13 -3.22
CA ASP A 37 1.60 -12.81 -2.65
C ASP A 37 0.72 -11.94 -3.57
N SER A 38 0.06 -12.55 -4.56
CA SER A 38 -0.97 -11.87 -5.33
C SER A 38 -2.35 -11.90 -4.63
N ALA A 39 -2.46 -12.66 -3.53
CA ALA A 39 -3.65 -12.72 -2.68
C ALA A 39 -3.29 -12.49 -1.20
N LEU A 40 -3.92 -11.50 -0.59
CA LEU A 40 -3.81 -11.13 0.82
C LEU A 40 -4.45 -12.21 1.70
N THR A 41 -3.71 -12.63 2.74
CA THR A 41 -4.26 -13.51 3.76
C THR A 41 -4.90 -12.69 4.88
N ALA A 42 -5.48 -13.36 5.88
CA ALA A 42 -5.99 -12.71 7.09
C ALA A 42 -4.92 -11.86 7.80
N ARG A 43 -3.63 -12.23 7.69
CA ARG A 43 -2.52 -11.47 8.27
C ARG A 43 -2.39 -10.09 7.63
N GLU A 44 -2.29 -10.04 6.30
CA GLU A 44 -2.15 -8.79 5.57
C GLU A 44 -3.43 -7.96 5.68
N ALA A 45 -4.60 -8.59 5.57
CA ALA A 45 -5.87 -7.89 5.71
C ALA A 45 -6.04 -7.26 7.10
N GLY A 46 -5.66 -7.96 8.17
CA GLY A 46 -5.65 -7.39 9.51
C GLY A 46 -4.66 -6.23 9.66
N PHE A 47 -3.46 -6.36 9.08
CA PHE A 47 -2.45 -5.30 9.13
C PHE A 47 -2.87 -4.04 8.36
N ILE A 48 -3.41 -4.20 7.15
CA ILE A 48 -3.88 -3.10 6.29
C ILE A 48 -5.01 -2.33 6.98
N GLN A 49 -6.01 -3.04 7.49
CA GLN A 49 -7.18 -2.43 8.12
C GLN A 49 -6.85 -1.77 9.46
N ALA A 50 -5.78 -2.18 10.15
CA ALA A 50 -5.32 -1.54 11.37
C ALA A 50 -4.51 -0.25 11.13
N ARG A 51 -4.33 0.20 9.87
CA ARG A 51 -3.64 1.46 9.56
C ARG A 51 -4.60 2.62 9.46
N ASP A 52 -4.17 3.72 10.05
CA ASP A 52 -4.72 5.07 9.95
C ASP A 52 -3.89 5.96 9.01
N SER A 53 -2.71 5.49 8.59
CA SER A 53 -1.78 6.20 7.71
C SER A 53 -1.12 5.27 6.69
N VAL A 54 -1.09 5.71 5.43
CA VAL A 54 -0.45 5.03 4.30
C VAL A 54 0.22 6.05 3.38
N TYR A 55 1.37 5.67 2.82
CA TYR A 55 1.96 6.41 1.70
C TYR A 55 1.60 5.71 0.40
N MET A 56 1.08 6.47 -0.55
CA MET A 56 0.70 6.00 -1.88
C MET A 56 1.57 6.68 -2.91
N ALA A 57 2.23 5.90 -3.76
CA ALA A 57 2.98 6.36 -4.90
C ALA A 57 2.26 6.02 -6.21
N THR A 58 2.29 6.96 -7.15
CA THR A 58 1.77 6.85 -8.53
C THR A 58 2.85 7.36 -9.48
N VAL A 59 2.73 7.08 -10.77
CA VAL A 59 3.69 7.54 -11.79
C VAL A 59 3.03 8.57 -12.68
N SER A 60 3.65 9.74 -12.82
CA SER A 60 3.18 10.77 -13.76
C SER A 60 3.46 10.36 -15.20
N GLU A 61 2.72 10.93 -16.16
CA GLU A 61 2.96 10.70 -17.59
C GLU A 61 4.36 11.13 -18.05
N THR A 62 5.03 12.00 -17.27
CA THR A 62 6.43 12.41 -17.48
C THR A 62 7.45 11.44 -16.88
N GLY A 63 7.00 10.31 -16.31
CA GLY A 63 7.85 9.28 -15.72
C GLY A 63 8.30 9.55 -14.28
N TRP A 64 7.98 10.72 -13.70
CA TRP A 64 8.29 11.00 -12.29
C TRP A 64 7.41 10.20 -11.34
N PRO A 65 7.98 9.55 -10.31
CA PRO A 65 7.20 9.02 -9.20
C PRO A 65 6.67 10.17 -8.35
N TYR A 66 5.40 10.08 -7.98
CA TYR A 66 4.73 11.03 -7.09
C TYR A 66 4.20 10.29 -5.87
N MET A 67 4.56 10.75 -4.67
CA MET A 67 4.16 10.13 -3.40
C MET A 67 3.29 11.08 -2.59
N GLN A 68 2.22 10.54 -2.02
CA GLN A 68 1.28 11.28 -1.20
C GLN A 68 0.88 10.46 0.03
N HIS A 69 0.79 11.13 1.18
CA HIS A 69 0.20 10.56 2.38
C HIS A 69 -1.32 10.49 2.24
N ARG A 70 -1.90 9.33 2.58
CA ARG A 70 -3.33 9.05 2.71
C ARG A 70 -3.59 8.66 4.17
N GLY A 71 -4.47 9.40 4.83
CA GLY A 71 -4.81 9.17 6.23
C GLY A 71 -6.32 9.16 6.45
N GLY A 72 -6.73 8.45 7.50
CA GLY A 72 -8.11 8.31 7.93
C GLY A 72 -8.17 7.50 9.22
N PRO A 73 -9.36 7.29 9.81
CA PRO A 73 -9.47 6.40 10.97
C PRO A 73 -9.04 4.97 10.59
N PRO A 74 -8.61 4.13 11.55
CA PRO A 74 -8.36 2.72 11.30
C PRO A 74 -9.51 2.07 10.52
N GLY A 75 -9.17 1.36 9.44
CA GLY A 75 -10.13 0.75 8.53
C GLY A 75 -10.59 1.64 7.38
N PHE A 76 -10.03 2.85 7.24
CA PHE A 76 -10.30 3.70 6.06
C PHE A 76 -9.86 3.02 4.76
N MET A 77 -8.81 2.21 4.82
CA MET A 77 -8.44 1.31 3.74
C MET A 77 -8.93 -0.10 4.05
N ARG A 78 -9.77 -0.62 3.15
CA ARG A 78 -10.50 -1.88 3.32
C ARG A 78 -9.97 -2.93 2.37
N VAL A 79 -9.85 -4.15 2.86
CA VAL A 79 -9.67 -5.32 2.00
C VAL A 79 -11.04 -5.82 1.60
N LEU A 80 -11.38 -5.68 0.32
CA LEU A 80 -12.69 -6.02 -0.23
C LEU A 80 -12.80 -7.51 -0.54
N ASP A 81 -11.69 -8.11 -0.96
CA ASP A 81 -11.47 -9.54 -1.15
C ASP A 81 -9.94 -9.81 -1.13
N PRO A 82 -9.47 -11.07 -1.18
CA PRO A 82 -8.04 -11.36 -1.11
C PRO A 82 -7.19 -10.65 -2.17
N ARG A 83 -7.73 -10.24 -3.31
CA ARG A 83 -6.97 -9.60 -4.40
C ARG A 83 -7.30 -8.12 -4.56
N MET A 84 -8.20 -7.56 -3.74
CA MET A 84 -8.66 -6.18 -3.91
C MET A 84 -8.68 -5.40 -2.60
N VAL A 85 -8.01 -4.26 -2.63
CA VAL A 85 -8.04 -3.24 -1.58
C VAL A 85 -8.79 -2.02 -2.11
N GLY A 86 -9.49 -1.29 -1.26
CA GLY A 86 -10.12 -0.04 -1.65
C GLY A 86 -10.23 0.97 -0.53
N PHE A 87 -10.36 2.23 -0.90
CA PHE A 87 -10.63 3.33 0.03
C PHE A 87 -11.45 4.42 -0.67
N ALA A 88 -12.14 5.25 0.12
CA ALA A 88 -12.79 6.45 -0.41
C ALA A 88 -11.76 7.57 -0.57
N ASP A 89 -11.66 8.15 -1.77
CA ASP A 89 -10.89 9.37 -2.01
C ASP A 89 -11.71 10.55 -1.51
N LEU A 90 -11.23 11.16 -0.43
CA LEU A 90 -11.90 12.29 0.22
C LEU A 90 -11.40 13.62 -0.34
N ILE A 91 -12.26 14.64 -0.34
CA ILE A 91 -11.93 16.02 -0.72
C ILE A 91 -10.74 16.49 0.12
N GLY A 92 -9.61 16.75 -0.56
CA GLY A 92 -8.40 17.30 0.04
C GLY A 92 -8.05 18.67 -0.53
N ASN A 93 -6.76 18.87 -0.82
CA ASN A 93 -6.21 20.11 -1.39
C ASN A 93 -6.55 20.34 -2.88
N ARG A 94 -7.32 19.44 -3.50
CA ARG A 94 -7.78 19.50 -4.90
C ARG A 94 -6.67 19.56 -5.96
N GLN A 95 -5.46 19.09 -5.67
CA GLN A 95 -4.43 18.95 -6.70
C GLN A 95 -4.72 17.80 -7.68
N HIS A 96 -5.45 16.78 -7.24
CA HIS A 96 -5.85 15.61 -8.03
C HIS A 96 -4.71 14.88 -8.76
N ILE A 97 -3.45 15.05 -8.32
CA ILE A 97 -2.27 14.50 -9.00
C ILE A 97 -2.33 12.98 -9.10
N SER A 98 -2.58 12.26 -7.99
CA SER A 98 -2.69 10.80 -8.04
C SER A 98 -3.81 10.34 -8.97
N VAL A 99 -4.97 11.01 -8.95
CA VAL A 99 -6.12 10.67 -9.81
C VAL A 99 -5.78 10.89 -11.28
N GLY A 100 -5.10 12.00 -11.61
CA GLY A 100 -4.63 12.28 -12.96
C GLY A 100 -3.59 11.28 -13.44
N ASN A 101 -2.61 10.95 -12.60
CA ASN A 101 -1.60 9.92 -12.88
C ASN A 101 -2.25 8.57 -13.20
N LEU A 102 -3.19 8.13 -12.36
CA LEU A 102 -3.91 6.86 -12.52
C LEU A 102 -4.77 6.77 -13.79
N ALA A 103 -5.11 7.89 -14.42
CA ALA A 103 -5.80 7.89 -15.71
C ALA A 103 -4.88 7.51 -16.89
N ARG A 104 -3.56 7.60 -16.72
CA ARG A 104 -2.55 7.28 -17.74
C ARG A 104 -1.74 6.03 -17.40
N ASP A 105 -1.47 5.83 -16.12
CA ASP A 105 -0.67 4.73 -15.61
C ASP A 105 -1.33 4.22 -14.33
N ASP A 106 -1.92 3.03 -14.40
CA ASP A 106 -2.67 2.44 -13.29
C ASP A 106 -1.77 1.88 -12.18
N ARG A 107 -0.44 1.87 -12.35
CA ARG A 107 0.48 1.30 -11.38
C ARG A 107 0.54 2.15 -10.12
N VAL A 108 0.36 1.49 -8.97
CA VAL A 108 0.46 2.08 -7.64
C VAL A 108 1.43 1.29 -6.76
N SER A 109 2.12 1.99 -5.86
CA SER A 109 2.81 1.39 -4.72
C SER A 109 2.25 1.96 -3.42
N LEU A 110 1.82 1.08 -2.51
CA LEU A 110 1.41 1.45 -1.15
C LEU A 110 2.49 1.04 -0.16
N PHE A 111 2.74 1.92 0.81
CA PHE A 111 3.69 1.69 1.89
C PHE A 111 2.98 1.90 3.23
N PHE A 112 2.80 0.79 3.94
CA PHE A 112 2.12 0.72 5.22
C PHE A 112 3.15 0.63 6.34
N MET A 113 2.99 1.48 7.36
CA MET A 113 3.90 1.53 8.50
C MET A 113 3.19 1.23 9.81
N ASP A 114 3.85 0.45 10.65
CA ASP A 114 3.54 0.24 12.05
C ASP A 114 4.84 0.49 12.83
N TYR A 115 5.04 1.73 13.24
CA TYR A 115 6.29 2.16 13.86
C TYR A 115 6.50 1.49 15.23
N GLY A 116 5.47 1.42 16.06
CA GLY A 116 5.55 0.80 17.39
C GLY A 116 6.05 -0.65 17.34
N ASN A 117 5.54 -1.44 16.39
CA ASN A 117 5.98 -2.83 16.21
C ASN A 117 7.13 -3.01 15.21
N ARG A 118 7.62 -1.92 14.62
CA ARG A 118 8.66 -1.91 13.57
C ARG A 118 8.31 -2.80 12.38
N ARG A 119 7.04 -2.79 11.97
CA ARG A 119 6.55 -3.58 10.83
C ARG A 119 6.24 -2.66 9.66
N ARG A 120 6.56 -3.13 8.46
CA ARG A 120 6.20 -2.45 7.21
C ARG A 120 5.78 -3.44 6.14
N LEU A 121 4.75 -3.08 5.39
CA LEU A 121 4.26 -3.83 4.25
C LEU A 121 4.36 -2.92 3.02
N LYS A 122 4.98 -3.42 1.95
CA LYS A 122 4.93 -2.78 0.62
C LYS A 122 3.94 -3.57 -0.23
N LEU A 123 3.06 -2.88 -0.94
CA LEU A 123 2.11 -3.50 -1.85
C LEU A 123 2.23 -2.80 -3.21
N LEU A 124 2.41 -3.59 -4.26
CA LEU A 124 2.33 -3.14 -5.65
C LEU A 124 0.99 -3.58 -6.22
N GLY A 125 0.37 -2.74 -7.04
CA GLY A 125 -0.93 -3.05 -7.60
C GLY A 125 -1.32 -2.15 -8.75
N HIS A 126 -2.53 -2.40 -9.26
CA HIS A 126 -3.17 -1.62 -10.31
C HIS A 126 -4.40 -0.93 -9.72
N ALA A 127 -4.39 0.40 -9.74
CA ALA A 127 -5.43 1.22 -9.16
C ALA A 127 -6.31 1.85 -10.24
N ARG A 128 -7.62 1.86 -10.00
CA ARG A 128 -8.59 2.61 -10.79
C ARG A 128 -9.47 3.47 -9.91
N VAL A 129 -9.87 4.61 -10.44
CA VAL A 129 -10.80 5.53 -9.80
C VAL A 129 -12.21 5.23 -10.29
N VAL A 130 -13.10 4.88 -9.38
CA VAL A 130 -14.51 4.61 -9.64
C VAL A 130 -15.33 5.80 -9.16
N ARG A 131 -15.97 6.48 -10.11
CA ARG A 131 -16.92 7.56 -9.89
C ARG A 131 -18.34 7.00 -9.99
N ASP A 132 -19.31 7.72 -9.45
CA ASP A 132 -20.74 7.46 -9.62
C ASP A 132 -21.21 6.07 -9.16
N ASN A 133 -20.60 5.53 -8.10
CA ASN A 133 -21.02 4.28 -7.47
C ASN A 133 -21.33 4.49 -5.98
N PRO A 134 -22.56 4.94 -5.64
CA PRO A 134 -22.94 5.25 -4.26
C PRO A 134 -22.83 4.04 -3.31
N ALA A 135 -23.14 2.84 -3.79
CA ALA A 135 -23.07 1.63 -2.98
C ALA A 135 -21.62 1.27 -2.61
N LEU A 136 -20.68 1.42 -3.55
CA LEU A 136 -19.26 1.22 -3.29
C LEU A 136 -18.71 2.30 -2.35
N LEU A 137 -19.06 3.57 -2.60
CA LEU A 137 -18.67 4.68 -1.74
C LEU A 137 -19.17 4.48 -0.30
N ALA A 138 -20.43 4.09 -0.11
CA ALA A 138 -20.99 3.82 1.21
C ALA A 138 -20.22 2.71 1.96
N ARG A 139 -19.75 1.68 1.24
CA ARG A 139 -18.92 0.60 1.83
C ARG A 139 -17.53 1.07 2.23
N LEU A 140 -16.93 1.99 1.48
CA LEU A 140 -15.54 2.42 1.66
C LEU A 140 -15.40 3.65 2.56
N THR A 141 -16.42 4.50 2.65
CA THR A 141 -16.33 5.78 3.34
C THR A 141 -16.31 5.58 4.86
N PRO A 142 -15.32 6.15 5.57
CA PRO A 142 -15.34 6.16 7.03
C PRO A 142 -16.55 6.92 7.58
N PRO A 143 -17.16 6.46 8.70
CA PRO A 143 -18.25 7.18 9.35
C PRO A 143 -17.88 8.64 9.66
N GLY A 144 -18.79 9.56 9.38
CA GLY A 144 -18.60 11.01 9.61
C GLY A 144 -17.82 11.74 8.51
N THR A 145 -17.40 11.04 7.45
CA THR A 145 -16.69 11.63 6.29
C THR A 145 -17.49 11.59 5.00
N GLU A 146 -18.78 11.26 5.07
CA GLU A 146 -19.67 11.00 3.91
C GLU A 146 -19.71 12.19 2.93
N ARG A 147 -19.78 13.41 3.46
CA ARG A 147 -19.82 14.63 2.65
C ARG A 147 -18.50 14.94 1.93
N LEU A 148 -17.42 14.27 2.32
CA LEU A 148 -16.09 14.47 1.75
C LEU A 148 -15.76 13.41 0.70
N ALA A 149 -16.52 12.32 0.56
CA ALA A 149 -16.17 11.26 -0.38
C ALA A 149 -16.49 11.67 -1.84
N GLU A 150 -15.47 11.80 -2.69
CA GLU A 150 -15.64 12.16 -4.11
C GLU A 150 -15.67 10.94 -5.03
N SER A 151 -14.85 9.93 -4.73
CA SER A 151 -14.72 8.73 -5.56
C SER A 151 -14.17 7.56 -4.75
N ALA A 152 -14.26 6.36 -5.28
CA ALA A 152 -13.59 5.19 -4.71
C ALA A 152 -12.31 4.91 -5.48
N VAL A 153 -11.22 4.60 -4.78
CA VAL A 153 -10.02 4.04 -5.38
C VAL A 153 -9.99 2.56 -5.07
N LEU A 154 -9.91 1.75 -6.11
CA LEU A 154 -9.84 0.30 -6.01
C LEU A 154 -8.53 -0.19 -6.59
N ILE A 155 -7.83 -1.03 -5.83
CA ILE A 155 -6.47 -1.48 -6.08
C ILE A 155 -6.48 -2.99 -6.16
N GLU A 156 -6.21 -3.53 -7.34
CA GLU A 156 -5.93 -4.93 -7.54
C GLU A 156 -4.48 -5.23 -7.13
N VAL A 157 -4.29 -6.24 -6.28
CA VAL A 157 -2.99 -6.61 -5.73
C VAL A 157 -2.18 -7.34 -6.78
N ALA A 158 -1.03 -6.78 -7.15
CA ALA A 158 -0.07 -7.42 -8.04
C ALA A 158 0.99 -8.21 -7.26
N GLY A 159 1.38 -7.74 -6.07
CA GLY A 159 2.33 -8.42 -5.20
C GLY A 159 2.59 -7.63 -3.93
N TYR A 160 3.05 -8.27 -2.87
CA TYR A 160 3.40 -7.59 -1.62
C TYR A 160 4.61 -8.23 -0.93
N ASP A 161 5.28 -7.42 -0.11
CA ASP A 161 6.45 -7.88 0.62
C ASP A 161 6.56 -7.24 2.00
N TRP A 162 6.84 -8.11 2.98
CA TRP A 162 7.19 -7.74 4.34
C TRP A 162 8.70 -7.62 4.44
N ASN A 163 9.18 -6.42 4.79
CA ASN A 163 10.61 -6.17 4.92
C ASN A 163 11.14 -6.43 6.34
N CYS A 164 12.47 -6.48 6.47
CA CYS A 164 13.21 -6.51 7.74
C CYS A 164 12.88 -5.29 8.63
N PRO A 165 12.67 -5.49 9.95
CA PRO A 165 12.36 -4.42 10.91
C PRO A 165 13.59 -3.56 11.31
N GLN A 166 14.78 -3.92 10.83
CA GLN A 166 16.02 -3.21 11.13
C GLN A 166 15.91 -1.72 10.81
N HIS A 167 16.51 -0.90 11.68
CA HIS A 167 16.59 0.57 11.56
C HIS A 167 15.25 1.33 11.57
N ILE A 168 14.13 0.67 11.90
CA ILE A 168 12.88 1.38 12.17
C ILE A 168 12.89 1.86 13.62
N THR A 169 13.02 3.17 13.81
CA THR A 169 12.86 3.80 15.12
C THR A 169 11.40 3.68 15.55
N PRO A 170 11.11 3.11 16.73
CA PRO A 170 9.75 3.09 17.27
C PRO A 170 9.21 4.52 17.43
N ARG A 171 7.96 4.71 17.01
CA ARG A 171 7.18 5.93 17.20
C ARG A 171 5.80 5.50 17.64
N PHE A 172 5.25 6.27 18.58
CA PHE A 172 3.95 6.00 19.19
C PHE A 172 3.10 7.25 19.05
N THR A 173 1.79 7.06 18.86
CA THR A 173 0.84 8.15 19.00
C THR A 173 0.79 8.62 20.45
N ALA A 174 0.21 9.80 20.70
CA ALA A 174 0.01 10.27 22.07
C ALA A 174 -0.85 9.28 22.88
N GLU A 175 -1.86 8.67 22.26
CA GLU A 175 -2.75 7.69 22.87
C GLU A 175 -2.01 6.40 23.24
N GLU A 176 -1.20 5.86 22.32
CA GLU A 176 -0.37 4.68 22.57
C GLU A 176 0.65 4.95 23.69
N TRP A 177 1.28 6.12 23.67
CA TRP A 177 2.21 6.53 24.72
C TRP A 177 1.52 6.60 26.08
N THR A 178 0.34 7.22 26.18
CA THR A 178 -0.43 7.27 27.42
C THR A 178 -0.82 5.87 27.90
N ALA A 179 -1.28 4.99 27.00
CA ALA A 179 -1.67 3.62 27.36
C ALA A 179 -0.48 2.78 27.87
N MET A 180 0.74 3.02 27.39
CA MET A 180 1.96 2.35 27.87
C MET A 180 2.40 2.80 29.26
N GLN A 181 1.90 3.95 29.73
CA GLN A 181 2.26 4.54 31.03
C GLN A 181 1.23 4.24 32.14
N ALA A 182 0.11 3.63 31.78
CA ALA A 182 -0.96 3.21 32.69
C ALA A 182 -0.73 1.78 33.18
#